data_AF-A0A7X8UWN8-F1
#
_entry.id   AF-A0A7X8UWN8-F1
#
_cell.length_a   1.000
_cell.length_b   1.000
_cell.length_c   1.000
_cell.angle_alpha   90.00
_cell.angle_beta   90.00
_cell.angle_gamma   90.00
#
_symmetry.space_group_name_H-M   'P 1'
#
loop_
_entity.id
_entity.type
_entity.pdbx_description
1 polymer ?
#
loop_
_entity_poly.entity_id
_entity_poly.type
_entity_poly.pdbx_seq_one_letter_code
_entity_poly.pdbx_strand_id
1 'polypeptide(L)'
;MLDYVENTVDGQQTPVSKYDYVTDNLGRRTNVVHSGTAFTQHNLVFGYNDRNELTSADRWQGTAQTTPTAAPFAFEYAYDPIGNRETFRLDDAQDPTIYAVNNLNQYTGTTDPSETFVYDPSQDESENDGNLLQDGRNDYAYDAENRLIRVEPRNPSANDYMYEFSYDYVGRRVEKRVYTRSGSSWTLSAALTERFVWDGWNVVMVLNGNNVTQSWFTWGIDLSGSLQAAGSDGLPDRNRG
;
A
#
# COMPACT_ATOMS: atom_id res chain seq x y z
N MET A 1 1.59 21.21 15.03
CA MET A 1 2.15 19.93 14.57
C MET A 1 1.46 18.81 15.33
N LEU A 2 1.14 17.69 14.67
CA LEU A 2 0.46 16.58 15.33
C LEU A 2 1.43 15.88 16.28
N ASP A 3 1.12 15.94 17.58
CA ASP A 3 1.97 15.41 18.66
C ASP A 3 1.68 13.92 18.90
N TYR A 4 0.41 13.52 18.82
CA TYR A 4 0.02 12.12 18.93
C TYR A 4 -1.30 11.80 18.20
N VAL A 5 -1.55 10.51 17.97
CA VAL A 5 -2.85 9.95 17.61
C VAL A 5 -3.20 8.84 18.61
N GLU A 6 -4.42 8.83 19.12
CA GLU A 6 -4.86 7.88 20.13
C GLU A 6 -6.26 7.35 19.79
N ASN A 7 -6.44 6.03 19.90
CA ASN A 7 -7.72 5.36 19.76
C ASN A 7 -8.08 4.69 21.09
N THR A 8 -9.24 5.02 21.63
CA THR A 8 -9.80 4.43 22.85
C THR A 8 -11.12 3.72 22.56
N VAL A 9 -11.48 2.76 23.41
CA VAL A 9 -12.84 2.21 23.43
C VAL A 9 -13.68 3.09 24.34
N ASP A 10 -14.92 3.37 23.95
CA ASP A 10 -15.82 4.19 24.77
C ASP A 10 -15.95 3.63 26.20
N GLY A 11 -15.80 4.51 27.19
CA GLY A 11 -15.77 4.17 28.61
C GLY A 11 -14.49 3.50 29.13
N GLN A 12 -13.42 3.34 28.31
CA GLN A 12 -12.11 2.84 28.75
C GLN A 12 -11.06 3.96 28.70
N GLN A 13 -10.28 4.12 29.78
CA GLN A 13 -9.18 5.10 29.81
C GLN A 13 -7.88 4.59 29.17
N THR A 14 -7.70 3.28 29.04
CA THR A 14 -6.50 2.72 28.41
C THR A 14 -6.67 2.73 26.90
N PRO A 15 -5.75 3.34 26.12
CA PRO A 15 -5.84 3.34 24.68
C PRO A 15 -5.64 1.94 24.10
N VAL A 16 -6.39 1.64 23.05
CA VAL A 16 -6.17 0.48 22.19
C VAL A 16 -4.86 0.68 21.43
N SER A 17 -4.69 1.84 20.81
CA SER A 17 -3.46 2.24 20.14
C SER A 17 -3.17 3.71 20.39
N LYS A 18 -1.90 4.02 20.64
CA LYS A 18 -1.38 5.37 20.77
C LYS A 18 -0.04 5.48 20.03
N TYR A 19 0.11 6.58 19.31
CA TYR A 19 1.28 6.92 18.49
C TYR A 19 1.76 8.31 18.90
N ASP A 20 2.87 8.40 19.63
CA ASP A 20 3.47 9.67 20.06
C ASP A 20 4.64 10.02 19.14
N TYR A 21 4.60 11.19 18.49
CA TYR A 21 5.54 11.57 17.43
C TYR A 21 6.57 12.59 17.91
N VAL A 22 7.83 12.41 17.51
CA VAL A 22 8.87 13.45 17.59
C VAL A 22 9.30 13.81 16.19
N THR A 23 9.61 15.09 15.98
CA THR A 23 9.99 15.62 14.68
C THR A 23 11.19 16.55 14.76
N ASP A 24 11.86 16.74 13.63
CA ASP A 24 12.95 17.72 13.51
C ASP A 24 12.42 19.11 13.11
N ASN A 25 13.35 20.07 12.98
CA ASN A 25 13.04 21.45 12.61
C ASN A 25 12.46 21.61 11.19
N LEU A 26 12.56 20.58 10.34
CA LEU A 26 11.96 20.54 9.00
C LEU A 26 10.58 19.89 9.02
N GLY A 27 10.12 19.42 10.18
CA GLY A 27 8.84 18.75 10.36
C GLY A 27 8.84 17.27 10.00
N ARG A 28 10.01 16.67 9.74
CA ARG A 28 10.13 15.23 9.44
C ARG A 28 10.03 14.44 10.74
N ARG A 29 9.33 13.30 10.72
CA ARG A 29 9.20 12.43 11.90
C ARG A 29 10.53 11.77 12.20
N THR A 30 11.12 12.01 13.36
CA THR A 30 12.37 11.37 13.80
C THR A 30 12.12 10.22 14.78
N ASN A 31 10.95 10.19 15.42
CA ASN A 31 10.54 9.08 16.26
C ASN A 31 9.01 8.89 16.23
N VAL A 32 8.58 7.64 16.39
CA VAL A 32 7.22 7.32 16.85
C VAL A 32 7.25 6.26 17.93
N VAL A 33 6.63 6.54 19.08
CA VAL A 33 6.40 5.56 20.15
C VAL A 33 5.03 4.93 19.96
N HIS A 34 5.01 3.60 19.88
CA HIS A 34 3.79 2.81 19.84
C HIS A 34 3.46 2.28 21.22
N SER A 35 2.28 2.64 21.74
CA SER A 35 1.76 2.17 23.02
C SER A 35 0.26 1.86 22.94
N GLY A 36 -0.32 1.42 24.06
CA GLY A 36 -1.68 0.88 24.11
C GLY A 36 -1.71 -0.65 24.10
N THR A 37 -2.91 -1.22 24.18
CA THR A 37 -3.10 -2.68 24.34
C THR A 37 -2.94 -3.46 23.04
N ALA A 38 -2.92 -2.80 21.87
CA ALA A 38 -2.75 -3.43 20.58
C ALA A 38 -1.30 -3.89 20.29
N PHE A 39 -0.32 -3.40 21.06
CA PHE A 39 1.10 -3.64 20.78
C PHE A 39 1.88 -4.01 22.04
N THR A 40 2.92 -4.82 21.88
CA THR A 40 4.09 -4.70 22.76
C THR A 40 4.74 -3.34 22.48
N GLN A 41 4.97 -2.56 23.55
CA GLN A 41 5.49 -1.21 23.41
C GLN A 41 6.86 -1.23 22.71
N HIS A 42 6.99 -0.38 21.70
CA HIS A 42 8.20 -0.22 20.91
C HIS A 42 8.23 1.20 20.35
N ASN A 43 9.37 1.64 19.83
CA ASN A 43 9.46 2.84 19.03
C ASN A 43 10.16 2.58 17.70
N LEU A 44 9.95 3.49 16.76
CA LEU A 44 10.70 3.56 15.52
C LEU A 44 11.47 4.88 15.51
N VAL A 45 12.77 4.81 15.28
CA VAL A 45 13.65 5.97 15.09
C VAL A 45 13.95 6.08 13.60
N PHE A 46 13.73 7.25 13.01
CA PHE A 46 13.88 7.47 11.58
C PHE A 46 15.11 8.31 11.26
N GLY A 47 15.91 7.84 10.29
CA GLY A 47 17.02 8.57 9.71
C GLY A 47 16.69 9.10 8.32
N TYR A 48 17.24 10.26 7.96
CA TYR A 48 17.05 10.87 6.65
C TYR A 48 18.37 11.37 6.08
N ASN A 49 18.51 11.35 4.75
CA ASN A 49 19.57 12.07 4.06
C ASN A 49 19.22 13.56 3.85
N ASP A 50 20.11 14.27 3.16
CA ASP A 50 19.99 15.70 2.82
C ASP A 50 18.88 15.99 1.79
N ARG A 51 18.44 14.99 1.04
CA ARG A 51 17.27 15.04 0.13
C ARG A 51 15.94 14.74 0.81
N ASN A 52 15.94 14.54 2.14
CA ASN A 52 14.77 14.14 2.94
C ASN A 52 14.23 12.74 2.63
N GLU A 53 15.04 11.86 2.06
CA GLU A 53 14.69 10.46 1.85
C GLU A 53 14.96 9.65 3.12
N LEU A 54 14.07 8.72 3.45
CA LEU A 54 14.18 7.87 4.64
C LEU A 54 15.31 6.86 4.46
N THR A 55 16.41 7.00 5.20
CA THR A 55 17.56 6.10 5.10
C THR A 55 17.55 4.98 6.15
N SER A 56 16.87 5.19 7.28
CA SER A 56 16.69 4.15 8.29
C SER A 56 15.37 4.25 9.04
N ALA A 57 14.88 3.11 9.52
CA ALA A 57 13.71 3.02 10.41
C ALA A 57 13.96 1.98 11.52
N ASP A 58 14.74 2.34 12.54
CA ASP A 58 15.21 1.40 13.55
C ASP A 58 14.13 1.14 14.61
N ARG A 59 13.72 -0.12 14.75
CA ARG A 59 12.73 -0.51 15.75
C ARG A 59 13.40 -0.94 17.04
N TRP A 60 13.11 -0.23 18.13
CA TRP A 60 13.58 -0.59 19.46
C TRP A 60 12.44 -1.00 20.37
N GLN A 61 12.74 -1.91 21.29
CA GLN A 61 11.79 -2.32 22.32
C GLN A 61 11.60 -1.20 23.36
N GLY A 62 10.38 -1.08 23.88
CA GLY A 62 10.01 -0.09 24.89
C GLY A 62 9.71 1.30 24.31
N THR A 63 9.60 2.29 25.20
CA THR A 63 9.13 3.64 24.87
C THR A 63 10.23 4.70 24.97
N ALA A 64 11.47 4.30 25.27
CA ALA A 64 12.57 5.23 25.45
C ALA A 64 12.92 5.91 24.12
N GLN A 65 12.71 7.23 24.03
CA GLN A 65 13.09 8.05 22.87
C GLN A 65 14.62 8.27 22.74
N THR A 66 15.43 7.64 23.60
CA THR A 66 16.89 7.64 23.52
C THR A 66 17.37 6.26 23.09
N THR A 67 18.36 6.21 22.19
CA THR A 67 19.00 4.99 21.67
C THR A 67 19.30 3.98 22.80
N PRO A 68 18.53 2.89 22.90
CA PRO A 68 18.77 1.81 23.86
C PRO A 68 20.14 1.13 23.66
N THR A 69 20.59 0.37 24.64
CA THR A 69 21.86 -0.37 24.60
C THR A 69 21.79 -1.70 23.84
N ALA A 70 20.59 -2.21 23.54
CA ALA A 70 20.37 -3.46 22.80
C ALA A 70 20.11 -3.15 21.32
N ALA A 71 20.71 -3.89 20.39
CA ALA A 71 20.56 -3.64 18.96
C ALA A 71 19.07 -3.51 18.52
N PRO A 72 18.75 -2.55 17.64
CA PRO A 72 17.41 -2.45 17.08
C PRO A 72 17.16 -3.59 16.12
N PHE A 73 15.89 -3.79 15.77
CA PHE A 73 15.56 -4.43 14.51
C PHE A 73 15.60 -3.37 13.41
N ALA A 74 16.67 -3.36 12.64
CA ALA A 74 17.01 -2.27 11.72
C ALA A 74 16.36 -2.43 10.34
N PHE A 75 16.04 -1.31 9.71
CA PHE A 75 15.60 -1.26 8.31
C PHE A 75 16.38 -0.13 7.66
N GLU A 76 17.10 -0.43 6.58
CA GLU A 76 17.96 0.54 5.92
C GLU A 76 17.68 0.62 4.43
N TYR A 77 17.84 1.82 3.88
CA TYR A 77 17.50 2.15 2.51
C TYR A 77 18.59 3.01 1.88
N ALA A 78 18.98 2.67 0.65
CA ALA A 78 19.80 3.53 -0.19
C ALA A 78 19.03 3.93 -1.44
N TYR A 79 19.40 5.08 -2.01
CA TYR A 79 18.74 5.66 -3.18
C TYR A 79 19.76 6.20 -4.17
N ASP A 80 19.44 6.09 -5.45
CA ASP A 80 20.23 6.68 -6.52
C ASP A 80 20.06 8.23 -6.57
N PRO A 81 20.77 8.95 -7.44
CA PRO A 81 20.69 10.41 -7.56
C PRO A 81 19.30 10.99 -7.91
N ILE A 82 18.37 10.19 -8.42
CA ILE A 82 17.02 10.61 -8.82
C ILE A 82 15.90 10.02 -7.95
N GLY A 83 16.27 9.26 -6.92
CA GLY A 83 15.37 8.81 -5.84
C GLY A 83 14.81 7.41 -6.02
N ASN A 84 15.33 6.61 -6.96
CA ASN A 84 15.02 5.17 -6.96
C ASN A 84 15.69 4.51 -5.77
N ARG A 85 15.02 3.57 -5.14
CA ARG A 85 15.63 2.70 -4.14
C ARG A 85 16.70 1.86 -4.83
N GLU A 86 17.93 1.90 -4.35
CA GLU A 86 19.03 1.04 -4.80
C GLU A 86 19.12 -0.23 -3.96
N THR A 87 18.97 -0.07 -2.63
CA THR A 87 19.04 -1.20 -1.70
C THR A 87 18.01 -1.11 -0.58
N PHE A 88 17.65 -2.28 -0.07
CA PHE A 88 16.96 -2.47 1.21
C PHE A 88 17.73 -3.51 2.03
N ARG A 89 18.03 -3.19 3.29
CA ARG A 89 18.66 -4.13 4.22
C ARG A 89 17.80 -4.27 5.47
N LEU A 90 17.53 -5.52 5.83
CA LEU A 90 16.80 -5.87 7.04
C LEU A 90 17.78 -6.37 8.09
N ASP A 91 17.79 -5.76 9.27
CA ASP A 91 18.46 -6.24 10.48
C ASP A 91 19.94 -6.63 10.26
N ASP A 92 20.70 -5.73 9.63
CA ASP A 92 22.11 -5.95 9.27
C ASP A 92 22.38 -7.23 8.46
N ALA A 93 21.38 -7.71 7.70
CA ALA A 93 21.54 -8.84 6.79
C ALA A 93 22.79 -8.69 5.92
N GLN A 94 23.56 -9.77 5.78
CA GLN A 94 24.83 -9.75 5.07
C GLN A 94 24.67 -9.24 3.63
N ASP A 95 23.62 -9.70 2.95
CA ASP A 95 23.31 -9.32 1.58
C ASP A 95 22.03 -8.46 1.58
N PRO A 96 22.09 -7.19 1.15
CA PRO A 96 20.90 -6.39 0.96
C PRO A 96 20.14 -6.83 -0.30
N THR A 97 18.82 -6.60 -0.30
CA THR A 97 18.03 -6.62 -1.54
C THR A 97 18.49 -5.46 -2.42
N ILE A 98 18.97 -5.77 -3.62
CA ILE A 98 19.35 -4.78 -4.64
C ILE A 98 18.19 -4.63 -5.61
N TYR A 99 17.88 -3.39 -5.97
CA TYR A 99 16.87 -3.05 -6.96
C TYR A 99 17.55 -2.67 -8.27
N ALA A 100 17.17 -3.33 -9.36
CA ALA A 100 17.64 -2.99 -10.70
C ALA A 100 16.65 -2.02 -11.36
N VAL A 101 17.17 -1.02 -12.05
CA VAL A 101 16.38 -0.04 -12.82
C VAL A 101 16.89 0.06 -14.26
N ASN A 102 16.01 0.43 -15.19
CA ASN A 102 16.40 0.78 -16.56
C ASN A 102 16.56 2.30 -16.73
N ASN A 103 16.90 2.75 -17.93
CA ASN A 103 17.09 4.18 -18.25
C ASN A 103 15.79 5.00 -18.24
N LEU A 104 14.62 4.36 -18.11
CA LEU A 104 13.30 4.98 -18.02
C LEU A 104 12.79 5.11 -16.58
N ASN A 105 13.67 4.91 -15.59
CA ASN A 105 13.29 4.97 -14.17
C ASN A 105 12.29 3.89 -13.75
N GLN A 106 12.32 2.72 -14.41
CA GLN A 106 11.46 1.58 -14.12
C GLN A 106 12.27 0.48 -13.42
N TYR A 107 11.76 -0.05 -12.31
CA TYR A 107 12.36 -1.21 -11.66
C TYR A 107 12.23 -2.43 -12.55
N THR A 108 13.33 -3.12 -12.85
CA THR A 108 13.39 -4.32 -13.70
C THR A 108 13.56 -5.62 -12.91
N GLY A 109 13.95 -5.53 -11.63
CA GLY A 109 13.98 -6.69 -10.74
C GLY A 109 14.53 -6.36 -9.35
N THR A 110 14.52 -7.39 -8.50
CA THR A 110 15.10 -7.41 -7.15
C THR A 110 15.94 -8.67 -6.97
N THR A 111 16.94 -8.64 -6.08
CA THR A 111 17.79 -9.82 -5.83
C THR A 111 17.26 -10.76 -4.75
N ASP A 112 16.51 -10.25 -3.77
CA ASP A 112 15.87 -11.04 -2.72
C ASP A 112 14.54 -10.42 -2.24
N PRO A 113 13.38 -11.04 -2.53
CA PRO A 113 13.24 -12.22 -3.39
C PRO A 113 13.75 -11.93 -4.80
N SER A 114 14.14 -12.97 -5.55
CA SER A 114 14.51 -12.76 -6.95
C SER A 114 13.25 -12.53 -7.78
N GLU A 115 13.08 -11.30 -8.26
CA GLU A 115 11.93 -10.89 -9.08
C GLU A 115 12.39 -10.32 -10.42
N THR A 116 11.49 -10.31 -11.40
CA THR A 116 11.72 -9.71 -12.72
C THR A 116 10.46 -9.00 -13.15
N PHE A 117 10.64 -7.73 -13.53
CA PHE A 117 9.56 -6.86 -13.95
C PHE A 117 9.67 -6.61 -15.46
N VAL A 118 8.56 -6.79 -16.17
CA VAL A 118 8.47 -6.57 -17.62
C VAL A 118 7.43 -5.49 -17.86
N TYR A 119 7.77 -4.47 -18.64
CA TYR A 119 6.87 -3.38 -19.02
C TYR A 119 6.49 -3.50 -20.49
N ASP A 120 5.52 -2.69 -20.92
CA ASP A 120 5.09 -2.62 -22.31
C ASP A 120 6.29 -2.42 -23.26
N PRO A 121 6.52 -3.34 -24.22
CA PRO A 121 7.60 -3.22 -25.18
C PRO A 121 7.20 -2.27 -26.31
N SER A 122 7.73 -1.05 -26.29
CA SER A 122 7.79 -0.20 -27.48
C SER A 122 9.25 0.08 -27.86
N GLN A 123 9.55 0.04 -29.16
CA GLN A 123 10.85 0.44 -29.71
C GLN A 123 11.03 1.95 -29.66
N ASP A 124 9.92 2.69 -29.58
CA ASP A 124 9.86 4.13 -29.39
C ASP A 124 9.42 4.42 -27.96
N GLU A 125 10.29 5.03 -27.16
CA GLU A 125 10.00 5.38 -25.76
C GLU A 125 8.78 6.31 -25.62
N SER A 126 8.41 7.04 -26.68
CA SER A 126 7.21 7.90 -26.69
C SER A 126 5.90 7.13 -26.85
N GLU A 127 5.97 5.87 -27.30
CA GLU A 127 4.84 4.95 -27.41
C GLU A 127 4.75 4.01 -26.19
N ASN A 128 5.68 4.12 -25.22
CA ASN A 128 5.65 3.32 -24.01
C ASN A 128 4.74 3.98 -22.97
N ASP A 129 3.62 3.33 -22.65
CA ASP A 129 2.74 3.78 -21.57
C ASP A 129 3.31 3.52 -20.17
N GLY A 130 4.44 2.80 -20.06
CA GLY A 130 5.10 2.48 -18.81
C GLY A 130 4.33 1.48 -17.94
N ASN A 131 3.37 0.77 -18.53
CA ASN A 131 2.54 -0.21 -17.85
C ASN A 131 3.36 -1.48 -17.54
N LEU A 132 3.31 -1.93 -16.28
CA LEU A 132 3.92 -3.18 -15.84
C LEU A 132 3.10 -4.36 -16.38
N LEU A 133 3.66 -5.17 -17.27
CA LEU A 133 3.01 -6.35 -17.84
C LEU A 133 3.21 -7.61 -17.01
N GLN A 134 4.34 -7.75 -16.28
CA GLN A 134 4.68 -8.94 -15.51
C GLN A 134 5.53 -8.59 -14.29
N ASP A 135 5.28 -9.22 -13.13
CA ASP A 135 6.08 -9.05 -11.90
C ASP A 135 6.84 -10.32 -11.49
N GLY A 136 6.91 -11.32 -12.37
CA GLY A 136 7.44 -12.65 -12.09
C GLY A 136 6.42 -13.60 -11.45
N ARG A 137 5.37 -13.07 -10.80
CA ARG A 137 4.29 -13.85 -10.19
C ARG A 137 2.99 -13.80 -10.99
N ASN A 138 2.65 -12.65 -11.54
CA ASN A 138 1.42 -12.30 -12.22
C ASN A 138 1.71 -11.63 -13.56
N ASP A 139 0.74 -11.79 -14.45
CA ASP A 139 0.61 -11.06 -15.70
C ASP A 139 -0.52 -10.02 -15.56
N TYR A 140 -0.32 -8.88 -16.19
CA TYR A 140 -1.19 -7.71 -16.10
C TYR A 140 -1.66 -7.30 -17.49
N ALA A 141 -2.92 -6.87 -17.60
CA ALA A 141 -3.46 -6.29 -18.83
C ALA A 141 -4.16 -4.97 -18.55
N TYR A 142 -4.04 -4.05 -19.51
CA TYR A 142 -4.54 -2.69 -19.43
C TYR A 142 -5.51 -2.42 -20.58
N ASP A 143 -6.45 -1.50 -20.37
CA ASP A 143 -7.25 -0.95 -21.47
C ASP A 143 -6.51 0.19 -22.18
N ALA A 144 -7.12 0.70 -23.26
CA ALA A 144 -6.56 1.80 -24.06
C ALA A 144 -6.49 3.15 -23.32
N GLU A 145 -7.02 3.23 -22.09
CA GLU A 145 -6.91 4.41 -21.22
C GLU A 145 -5.85 4.20 -20.12
N ASN A 146 -4.96 3.21 -20.28
CA ASN A 146 -3.91 2.86 -19.32
C ASN A 146 -4.42 2.45 -17.94
N ARG A 147 -5.60 1.82 -17.88
CA ARG A 147 -6.17 1.31 -16.63
C ARG A 147 -6.04 -0.21 -16.57
N LEU A 148 -5.59 -0.72 -15.42
CA LEU A 148 -5.47 -2.15 -15.17
C LEU A 148 -6.86 -2.82 -15.23
N ILE A 149 -7.06 -3.71 -16.20
CA ILE A 149 -8.31 -4.46 -16.40
C ILE A 149 -8.19 -5.93 -16.02
N ARG A 150 -6.98 -6.48 -15.88
CA ARG A 150 -6.79 -7.88 -15.52
C ARG A 150 -5.49 -8.14 -14.77
N VAL A 151 -5.56 -9.03 -13.77
CA VAL A 151 -4.39 -9.62 -13.09
C VAL A 151 -4.59 -11.12 -13.04
N GLU A 152 -3.63 -11.87 -13.56
CA GLU A 152 -3.64 -13.34 -13.55
C GLU A 152 -2.30 -13.88 -13.06
N PRO A 153 -2.26 -14.90 -12.18
CA PRO A 153 -1.02 -15.57 -11.85
C PRO A 153 -0.39 -16.17 -13.11
N ARG A 154 0.90 -15.89 -13.33
CA ARG A 154 1.66 -16.37 -14.49
C ARG A 154 1.73 -17.89 -14.56
N ASN A 155 1.81 -18.53 -13.39
CA ASN A 155 1.84 -19.98 -13.22
C ASN A 155 0.65 -20.42 -12.34
N PRO A 156 -0.58 -20.41 -12.88
CA PRO A 156 -1.78 -20.58 -12.07
C PRO A 156 -1.95 -22.01 -11.57
N SER A 157 -2.21 -22.14 -10.27
CA SER A 157 -2.46 -23.38 -9.54
C SER A 157 -3.91 -23.45 -9.03
N ALA A 158 -4.38 -24.65 -8.67
CA ALA A 158 -5.73 -24.82 -8.15
C ALA A 158 -5.98 -23.92 -6.93
N ASN A 159 -7.15 -23.26 -6.90
CA ASN A 159 -7.56 -22.26 -5.91
C ASN A 159 -6.84 -20.91 -5.97
N ASP A 160 -5.99 -20.68 -6.97
CA ASP A 160 -5.52 -19.32 -7.25
C ASP A 160 -6.67 -18.41 -7.69
N TYR A 161 -6.43 -17.10 -7.61
CA TYR A 161 -7.38 -16.09 -8.03
C TYR A 161 -6.87 -15.31 -9.25
N MET A 162 -7.77 -15.05 -10.18
CA MET A 162 -7.62 -14.07 -11.25
C MET A 162 -8.62 -12.95 -11.02
N TYR A 163 -8.24 -11.72 -11.36
CA TYR A 163 -9.05 -10.53 -11.19
C TYR A 163 -9.31 -9.85 -12.52
N GLU A 164 -10.55 -9.43 -12.76
CA GLU A 164 -10.90 -8.52 -13.85
C GLU A 164 -11.56 -7.27 -13.28
N PHE A 165 -11.27 -6.12 -13.88
CA PHE A 165 -11.75 -4.82 -13.42
C PHE A 165 -12.56 -4.11 -14.49
N SER A 166 -13.58 -3.38 -14.06
CA SER A 166 -14.33 -2.47 -14.93
C SER A 166 -14.44 -1.10 -14.26
N TYR A 167 -14.45 -0.07 -15.11
CA TYR A 167 -14.42 1.32 -14.70
C TYR A 167 -15.62 2.06 -15.30
N ASP A 168 -16.07 3.12 -14.65
CA ASP A 168 -17.00 4.06 -15.26
C ASP A 168 -16.27 5.12 -16.12
N TYR A 169 -17.06 6.00 -16.73
CA TYR A 169 -16.57 7.04 -17.65
C TYR A 169 -15.67 8.10 -17.00
N VAL A 170 -15.58 8.18 -15.66
CA VAL A 170 -14.66 9.06 -14.94
C VAL A 170 -13.48 8.31 -14.33
N GLY A 171 -13.32 7.01 -14.66
CA GLY A 171 -12.19 6.20 -14.24
C GLY A 171 -12.30 5.60 -12.84
N ARG A 172 -13.48 5.62 -12.21
CA ARG A 172 -13.68 4.93 -10.92
C ARG A 172 -13.94 3.45 -11.17
N ARG A 173 -13.31 2.58 -10.39
CA ARG A 173 -13.56 1.13 -10.46
C ARG A 173 -14.99 0.83 -9.98
N VAL A 174 -15.80 0.22 -10.83
CA VAL A 174 -17.20 -0.14 -10.52
C VAL A 174 -17.40 -1.63 -10.27
N GLU A 175 -16.52 -2.48 -10.79
CA GLU A 175 -16.56 -3.93 -10.56
C GLU A 175 -15.14 -4.50 -10.50
N LYS A 176 -14.92 -5.43 -9.56
CA LYS A 176 -13.79 -6.35 -9.48
C LYS A 176 -14.36 -7.76 -9.49
N ARG A 177 -14.28 -8.43 -10.63
CA ARG A 177 -14.63 -9.86 -10.74
C ARG A 177 -13.48 -10.69 -10.21
N VAL A 178 -13.81 -11.65 -9.37
CA VAL A 178 -12.85 -12.63 -8.84
C VAL A 178 -13.17 -13.98 -9.46
N TYR A 179 -12.20 -14.59 -10.10
CA TYR A 179 -12.30 -15.95 -10.61
C TYR A 179 -11.41 -16.86 -9.77
N THR A 180 -11.91 -18.04 -9.44
CA THR A 180 -11.12 -19.07 -8.75
C THR A 180 -10.69 -20.12 -9.75
N ARG A 181 -9.43 -20.54 -9.70
CA ARG A 181 -8.89 -21.59 -10.55
C ARG A 181 -9.44 -22.94 -10.12
N SER A 182 -10.23 -23.57 -10.99
CA SER A 182 -10.77 -24.92 -10.80
C SER A 182 -10.22 -25.84 -11.89
N GLY A 183 -9.18 -26.61 -11.56
CA GLY A 183 -8.43 -27.37 -12.54
C GLY A 183 -7.72 -26.44 -13.54
N SER A 184 -8.04 -26.58 -14.83
CA SER A 184 -7.51 -25.73 -15.90
C SER A 184 -8.40 -24.55 -16.29
N SER A 185 -9.51 -24.34 -15.58
CA SER A 185 -10.50 -23.31 -15.90
C SER A 185 -10.58 -22.23 -14.83
N TRP A 186 -10.90 -21.02 -15.24
CA TRP A 186 -11.25 -19.91 -14.35
C TRP A 186 -12.76 -19.84 -14.19
N THR A 187 -13.25 -19.94 -12.95
CA THR A 187 -14.68 -19.89 -12.65
C THR A 187 -15.01 -18.64 -11.85
N LEU A 188 -15.98 -17.85 -12.33
CA LEU A 188 -16.40 -16.63 -11.63
C LEU A 188 -16.92 -16.97 -10.24
N SER A 189 -16.33 -16.32 -9.24
CA SER A 189 -16.72 -16.44 -7.84
C SER A 189 -17.59 -15.25 -7.47
N ALA A 190 -18.90 -15.36 -7.69
CA ALA A 190 -19.86 -14.27 -7.45
C ALA A 190 -19.84 -13.79 -5.98
N ALA A 191 -19.57 -14.68 -5.02
CA ALA A 191 -19.44 -14.32 -3.61
C ALA A 191 -18.19 -13.47 -3.29
N LEU A 192 -17.13 -13.59 -4.10
CA LEU A 192 -15.87 -12.86 -3.93
C LEU A 192 -15.78 -11.62 -4.83
N THR A 193 -16.59 -11.56 -5.89
CA THR A 193 -16.70 -10.41 -6.79
C THR A 193 -17.21 -9.21 -6.01
N GLU A 194 -16.63 -8.03 -6.23
CA GLU A 194 -17.00 -6.78 -5.57
C GLU A 194 -17.56 -5.79 -6.60
N ARG A 195 -18.68 -5.15 -6.27
CA ARG A 195 -19.27 -4.02 -7.01
C ARG A 195 -19.27 -2.78 -6.14
N PHE A 196 -18.82 -1.67 -6.68
CA PHE A 196 -18.65 -0.42 -5.95
C PHE A 196 -19.75 0.56 -6.32
N VAL A 197 -20.47 1.06 -5.32
CA VAL A 197 -21.45 2.14 -5.47
C VAL A 197 -20.82 3.42 -4.95
N TRP A 198 -20.85 4.45 -5.79
CA TRP A 198 -20.17 5.72 -5.56
C TRP A 198 -21.16 6.87 -5.41
N ASP A 199 -20.86 7.78 -4.48
CA ASP A 199 -21.40 9.14 -4.43
C ASP A 199 -20.25 10.12 -4.65
N GLY A 200 -20.20 10.76 -5.81
CA GLY A 200 -19.00 11.51 -6.22
C GLY A 200 -17.74 10.63 -6.15
N TRP A 201 -16.68 11.08 -5.48
CA TRP A 201 -15.45 10.30 -5.30
C TRP A 201 -15.46 9.40 -4.07
N ASN A 202 -16.60 9.25 -3.40
CA ASN A 202 -16.74 8.49 -2.17
C ASN A 202 -17.41 7.15 -2.44
N VAL A 203 -16.76 6.03 -2.09
CA VAL A 203 -17.43 4.72 -2.07
C VAL A 203 -18.42 4.71 -0.91
N VAL A 204 -19.71 4.52 -1.20
CA VAL A 204 -20.74 4.46 -0.15
C VAL A 204 -21.15 3.03 0.18
N MET A 205 -20.95 2.10 -0.75
CA MET A 205 -21.34 0.69 -0.57
C MET A 205 -20.52 -0.24 -1.47
N VAL A 206 -20.21 -1.42 -0.94
CA VAL A 206 -19.66 -2.55 -1.70
C VAL A 206 -20.65 -3.70 -1.63
N LEU A 207 -21.04 -4.20 -2.80
CA LEU A 207 -21.91 -5.36 -2.98
C LEU A 207 -21.07 -6.54 -3.49
N ASN A 208 -21.51 -7.78 -3.25
CA ASN A 208 -20.94 -8.91 -3.97
C ASN A 208 -21.55 -9.06 -5.38
N GLY A 209 -21.09 -10.04 -6.17
CA GLY A 209 -21.61 -10.34 -7.50
C GLY A 209 -23.10 -10.73 -7.53
N ASN A 210 -23.67 -11.14 -6.40
CA ASN A 210 -25.10 -11.40 -6.21
C ASN A 210 -25.89 -10.17 -5.72
N ASN A 211 -25.27 -8.98 -5.73
CA ASN A 211 -25.82 -7.72 -5.20
C ASN A 211 -26.15 -7.73 -3.70
N VAL A 212 -25.49 -8.60 -2.92
CA VAL A 212 -25.61 -8.60 -1.46
C VAL A 212 -24.59 -7.64 -0.86
N THR A 213 -25.04 -6.68 -0.06
CA THR A 213 -24.17 -5.72 0.63
C THR A 213 -23.13 -6.43 1.49
N GLN A 214 -21.86 -6.13 1.25
CA GLN A 214 -20.72 -6.62 2.02
C GLN A 214 -20.23 -5.58 3.02
N SER A 215 -20.28 -4.31 2.64
CA SER A 215 -19.90 -3.18 3.49
C SER A 215 -20.60 -1.92 3.01
N TRP A 216 -20.86 -1.01 3.95
CA TRP A 216 -21.28 0.36 3.67
C TRP A 216 -20.40 1.32 4.46
N PHE A 217 -20.28 2.53 3.94
CA PHE A 217 -19.37 3.54 4.46
C PHE A 217 -20.11 4.84 4.69
N THR A 218 -19.82 5.47 5.82
CA THR A 218 -20.20 6.86 6.09
C THR A 218 -18.97 7.73 6.07
N TRP A 219 -19.07 8.85 5.36
CA TRP A 219 -18.01 9.84 5.24
C TRP A 219 -18.34 11.00 6.18
N GLY A 220 -17.41 11.32 7.07
CA GLY A 220 -17.49 12.51 7.91
C GLY A 220 -17.23 13.78 7.10
N ILE A 221 -17.66 14.92 7.64
CA ILE A 221 -17.33 16.24 7.09
C ILE A 221 -15.82 16.44 7.26
N ASP A 222 -15.11 16.79 6.19
CA ASP A 222 -13.67 17.05 6.23
C ASP A 222 -13.33 18.36 6.98
N LEU A 223 -12.03 18.65 7.16
CA LEU A 223 -11.53 19.90 7.76
C LEU A 223 -11.93 21.17 6.96
N SER A 224 -12.48 21.03 5.75
CA SER A 224 -13.00 22.11 4.92
C SER A 224 -14.49 22.40 5.15
N GLY A 225 -15.18 21.59 5.97
CA GLY A 225 -16.62 21.74 6.21
C GLY A 225 -17.48 21.23 5.05
N SER A 226 -16.91 20.45 4.12
CA SER A 226 -17.63 19.89 2.98
C SER A 226 -17.49 18.36 2.91
N LEU A 227 -18.41 17.70 2.19
CA LEU A 227 -18.34 16.25 1.96
C LEU A 227 -17.44 15.88 0.76
N GLN A 228 -16.93 16.87 0.01
CA GLN A 228 -16.49 16.67 -1.38
C GLN A 228 -15.31 17.57 -1.83
N ALA A 229 -14.55 18.20 -0.93
CA ALA A 229 -13.40 19.00 -1.37
C ALA A 229 -12.18 18.11 -1.64
N ALA A 230 -11.93 17.88 -2.94
CA ALA A 230 -10.64 17.58 -3.55
C ALA A 230 -9.66 16.75 -2.69
N GLY A 231 -9.79 15.42 -2.73
CA GLY A 231 -8.65 14.52 -2.55
C GLY A 231 -7.99 14.47 -1.17
N SER A 232 -8.73 14.72 -0.06
CA SER A 232 -8.18 14.56 1.29
C SER A 232 -8.98 13.61 2.18
N ASP A 233 -8.34 12.51 2.59
CA ASP A 233 -8.19 12.03 3.98
C ASP A 233 -9.41 11.93 4.93
N GLY A 234 -10.62 11.74 4.41
CA GLY A 234 -11.69 11.17 5.22
C GLY A 234 -11.46 9.66 5.42
N LEU A 235 -11.07 9.20 6.60
CA LEU A 235 -11.07 7.77 6.91
C LEU A 235 -12.54 7.29 6.99
N PRO A 236 -12.99 6.38 6.10
CA PRO A 236 -14.35 5.89 6.17
C PRO A 236 -14.50 4.93 7.36
N ASP A 237 -15.58 5.09 8.13
CA ASP A 237 -15.97 4.06 9.09
C ASP A 237 -16.61 2.89 8.34
N ARG A 238 -16.14 1.67 8.62
CA ARG A 238 -16.54 0.46 7.91
C ARG A 238 -17.53 -0.34 8.75
N ASN A 239 -18.78 -0.34 8.31
CA ASN A 239 -19.80 -1.20 8.88
C ASN A 239 -19.99 -2.45 8.01
N ARG A 240 -20.02 -3.62 8.65
CA ARG A 240 -20.29 -4.92 7.98
C ARG A 240 -21.78 -5.25 8.08
N GLY A 241 -22.34 -5.75 6.98
CA GLY A 241 -23.70 -6.28 6.89
C GLY A 241 -23.79 -7.73 7.32
#